data_AF-A0A6V7M103-F1
#
_entry.id   AF-A0A6V7M103-F1
#
_cell.length_a   1.000
_cell.length_b   1.000
_cell.length_c   1.000
_cell.angle_alpha   90.00
_cell.angle_beta   90.00
_cell.angle_gamma   90.00
#
_symmetry.space_group_name_H-M   'P 1'
#
loop_
_entity.id
_entity.type
_entity.pdbx_description
1 polymer ?
#
loop_
_entity_poly.entity_id
_entity_poly.type
_entity_poly.pdbx_seq_one_letter_code
_entity_poly.pdbx_strand_id
1 'polypeptide(L)'
;GGVQTNVIPEELSAAFDVRLPPTITPDEFEKKLLGWCQEAGEGVTIEYIQKNPTIESTKLDNNNPFWIAFEKIFDKMGLTLEPQILSGATDIRFLREVTFHVFFKYYA
;
A
#
# COMPACT_ATOMS: atom_id res chain seq x y z
N GLY A 1 -16.14 17.53 14.47
CA GLY A 1 -16.87 16.56 15.32
C GLY A 1 -17.28 17.23 16.63
N GLY A 2 -18.45 16.90 17.18
CA GLY A 2 -19.18 17.72 18.18
C GLY A 2 -18.54 17.96 19.55
N VAL A 3 -19.04 19.00 20.24
CA VAL A 3 -18.46 19.55 21.48
C VAL A 3 -19.35 19.28 22.71
N GLN A 4 -20.68 19.28 22.57
CA GLN A 4 -21.64 19.10 23.66
C GLN A 4 -22.84 18.26 23.22
N THR A 5 -23.54 17.63 24.16
CA THR A 5 -24.67 16.71 23.89
C THR A 5 -25.93 17.39 23.37
N ASN A 6 -26.06 18.71 23.58
CA ASN A 6 -27.19 19.53 23.14
C ASN A 6 -26.83 20.48 21.99
N VAL A 7 -25.66 20.31 21.36
CA VAL A 7 -25.21 21.12 20.21
C VAL A 7 -24.99 20.20 19.02
N ILE A 8 -25.67 20.50 17.90
CA ILE A 8 -25.46 19.77 16.65
C ILE A 8 -24.11 20.22 16.04
N PRO A 9 -23.19 19.31 15.74
CA PRO A 9 -21.94 19.66 15.09
C PRO A 9 -22.16 20.16 13.67
N GLU A 10 -21.40 21.20 13.28
CA GLU A 10 -21.38 21.73 11.92
C GLU A 10 -20.62 20.81 10.95
N GLU A 11 -19.57 20.13 11.44
CA GLU A 11 -18.74 19.23 10.64
C GLU A 11 -18.37 17.94 11.40
N LEU A 12 -18.14 16.88 10.62
CA LEU A 12 -17.58 15.61 11.08
C LEU A 12 -16.43 15.21 10.16
N SER A 13 -15.31 14.80 10.75
CA SER A 13 -14.17 14.26 10.03
C SER A 13 -13.80 12.89 10.61
N ALA A 14 -13.29 12.02 9.74
CA ALA A 14 -12.78 10.71 10.09
C ALA A 14 -11.55 10.42 9.23
N ALA A 15 -10.57 9.74 9.81
CA ALA A 15 -9.35 9.34 9.12
C ALA A 15 -9.28 7.83 8.96
N PHE A 16 -8.83 7.37 7.80
CA PHE A 16 -8.66 5.96 7.47
C PHE A 16 -7.24 5.74 6.92
N ASP A 17 -6.54 4.71 7.40
CA ASP A 17 -5.32 4.20 6.75
C ASP A 17 -5.70 3.02 5.86
N VAL A 18 -5.39 3.11 4.57
CA VAL A 18 -5.76 2.09 3.58
C VAL A 18 -4.51 1.60 2.87
N ARG A 19 -4.31 0.28 2.87
CA ARG A 19 -3.22 -0.39 2.15
C ARG A 19 -3.77 -1.06 0.91
N LEU A 20 -3.43 -0.51 -0.26
CA LEU A 20 -3.86 -1.05 -1.55
C LEU A 20 -3.00 -2.28 -1.94
N PRO A 21 -3.61 -3.34 -2.48
CA PRO A 21 -2.87 -4.44 -3.09
C PRO A 21 -2.20 -3.96 -4.39
N PRO A 22 -1.14 -4.64 -4.87
CA PRO A 22 -0.44 -4.27 -6.12
C PRO A 22 -1.32 -4.33 -7.37
N THR A 23 -2.49 -4.97 -7.29
CA THR A 23 -3.44 -5.13 -8.40
C THR A 23 -4.41 -3.95 -8.56
N ILE A 24 -4.40 -2.98 -7.63
CA ILE A 24 -5.27 -1.81 -7.67
C ILE A 24 -4.41 -0.56 -7.73
N THR A 25 -4.67 0.30 -8.70
CA THR A 25 -3.96 1.58 -8.80
C THR A 25 -4.55 2.63 -7.85
N PRO A 26 -3.74 3.56 -7.31
CA PRO A 26 -4.22 4.69 -6.52
C PRO A 26 -5.28 5.52 -7.26
N ASP A 27 -5.16 5.68 -8.57
CA ASP A 27 -6.10 6.47 -9.39
C ASP A 27 -7.47 5.78 -9.50
N GLU A 28 -7.49 4.46 -9.71
CA GLU A 28 -8.74 3.69 -9.69
C GLU A 28 -9.42 3.74 -8.32
N PHE A 29 -8.64 3.69 -7.26
CA PHE A 29 -9.17 3.78 -5.90
C PHE A 29 -9.69 5.19 -5.59
N GLU A 30 -8.95 6.23 -5.96
CA GLU A 30 -9.38 7.63 -5.82
C GLU A 30 -10.68 7.90 -6.57
N LYS A 31 -10.83 7.38 -7.79
CA LYS A 31 -12.07 7.51 -8.55
C LYS A 31 -13.26 6.90 -7.79
N LYS A 32 -13.06 5.77 -7.09
CA LYS A 32 -14.11 5.17 -6.24
C LYS A 32 -14.43 6.05 -5.03
N LEU A 33 -13.41 6.55 -4.33
CA LEU A 33 -13.60 7.44 -3.18
C LEU A 33 -14.38 8.69 -3.57
N LEU A 34 -14.02 9.33 -4.68
CA LEU A 34 -14.71 10.50 -5.20
C LEU A 34 -16.15 10.18 -5.61
N GLY A 35 -16.39 9.01 -6.20
CA GLY A 35 -17.74 8.52 -6.48
C GLY A 35 -18.59 8.38 -5.22
N TRP A 36 -18.05 7.76 -4.17
CA TRP A 36 -18.76 7.65 -2.89
C TRP A 36 -19.03 9.00 -2.23
N CYS A 37 -18.11 9.97 -2.35
CA CYS A 37 -18.36 11.33 -1.86
C CYS A 37 -19.53 11.99 -2.59
N GLN A 38 -19.60 11.84 -3.91
CA GLN A 38 -20.70 12.36 -4.71
C GLN A 38 -22.04 11.70 -4.34
N GLU A 39 -22.04 10.38 -4.13
CA GLU A 39 -23.23 9.62 -3.71
C GLU A 39 -23.71 10.01 -2.29
N ALA A 40 -22.78 10.33 -1.38
CA ALA A 40 -23.08 10.72 -0.01
C ALA A 40 -23.73 12.11 0.11
N GLY A 41 -23.53 12.98 -0.89
CA GLY A 41 -24.20 14.29 -1.00
C GLY A 41 -23.24 15.48 -0.95
N GLU A 42 -23.82 16.68 -1.02
CA GLU A 42 -23.07 17.93 -1.02
C GLU A 42 -22.32 18.13 0.32
N GLY A 43 -21.10 18.66 0.25
CA GLY A 43 -20.26 18.93 1.43
C GLY A 43 -19.44 17.74 1.93
N VAL A 44 -19.56 16.55 1.30
CA VAL A 44 -18.71 15.39 1.62
C VAL A 44 -17.43 15.45 0.78
N THR A 45 -16.29 15.54 1.45
CA THR A 45 -14.97 15.68 0.82
C THR A 45 -13.96 14.71 1.42
N ILE A 46 -12.86 14.50 0.70
CA ILE A 46 -11.70 13.74 1.18
C ILE A 46 -10.46 14.60 1.12
N GLU A 47 -9.57 14.39 2.09
CA GLU A 47 -8.23 14.96 2.12
C GLU A 47 -7.22 13.83 2.24
N TYR A 48 -6.09 13.95 1.54
CA TYR A 48 -5.01 12.98 1.62
C TYR A 48 -3.91 13.50 2.54
N ILE A 49 -3.78 12.90 3.73
CA ILE A 49 -2.63 13.11 4.63
C ILE A 49 -1.37 12.50 3.99
N GLN A 50 -1.51 11.33 3.35
CA GLN A 50 -0.45 10.65 2.62
C GLN A 50 -1.02 9.96 1.39
N LYS A 51 -0.39 10.17 0.23
CA LYS A 51 -0.70 9.48 -1.03
C LYS A 51 0.62 9.02 -1.65
N ASN A 52 0.81 7.71 -1.75
CA ASN A 52 2.01 7.12 -2.35
C ASN A 52 1.71 6.74 -3.82
N PRO A 53 2.71 6.84 -4.72
CA PRO A 53 2.55 6.36 -6.09
C PRO A 53 2.45 4.84 -6.14
N THR A 54 1.95 4.32 -7.27
CA THR A 54 2.06 2.88 -7.57
C THR A 54 3.53 2.55 -7.78
N ILE A 55 4.06 1.63 -6.97
CA ILE A 55 5.41 1.12 -7.13
C ILE A 55 5.29 -0.39 -7.36
N GLU A 56 5.78 -0.85 -8.51
CA GLU A 56 5.74 -2.27 -8.85
C GLU A 56 6.51 -3.11 -7.84
N SER A 57 6.01 -4.31 -7.57
CA SER A 57 6.74 -5.26 -6.74
C SER A 57 7.94 -5.81 -7.51
N THR A 58 9.02 -6.10 -6.77
CA THR A 58 10.18 -6.79 -7.34
C THR A 58 9.73 -8.13 -7.92
N LYS A 59 10.04 -8.38 -9.20
CA LYS A 59 9.66 -9.63 -9.89
C LYS A 59 10.36 -10.81 -9.26
N LEU A 60 9.58 -11.83 -8.91
CA LEU A 60 10.04 -13.09 -8.31
C LEU A 60 9.90 -14.22 -9.34
N ASP A 61 10.59 -14.06 -10.46
CA ASP A 61 10.52 -14.99 -11.59
C ASP A 61 11.92 -15.31 -12.14
N ASN A 62 11.97 -16.26 -13.07
CA ASN A 62 13.21 -16.71 -13.70
C ASN A 62 13.84 -15.68 -14.66
N ASN A 63 13.23 -14.50 -14.84
CA ASN A 63 13.82 -13.40 -15.61
C ASN A 63 14.59 -12.43 -14.72
N ASN A 64 14.48 -12.54 -13.39
CA ASN A 64 15.23 -11.73 -12.44
C ASN A 64 16.48 -12.49 -11.92
N PRO A 65 17.70 -12.17 -12.39
CA PRO A 65 18.91 -12.89 -11.98
C PRO A 65 19.20 -12.75 -10.47
N PHE A 66 18.76 -11.66 -9.85
CA PHE A 66 18.92 -11.46 -8.41
C PHE A 66 17.96 -12.36 -7.61
N TRP A 67 16.72 -12.54 -8.10
CA TRP A 67 15.78 -13.49 -7.49
C TRP A 67 16.31 -14.92 -7.60
N ILE A 68 16.76 -15.34 -8.78
CA ILE A 68 17.33 -16.67 -9.00
C ILE A 68 18.52 -16.92 -8.06
N ALA A 69 19.41 -15.93 -7.91
CA ALA A 69 20.55 -16.04 -7.00
C ALA A 69 20.10 -16.17 -5.54
N PHE A 70 19.09 -15.39 -5.13
CA PHE A 70 18.52 -15.42 -3.80
C PHE A 70 17.86 -16.76 -3.49
N GLU A 71 16.93 -17.20 -4.34
CA GLU A 71 16.18 -18.47 -4.22
C GLU A 71 17.13 -19.68 -4.10
N LYS A 72 18.13 -19.76 -4.98
CA LYS A 72 19.13 -20.85 -4.96
C LYS A 72 19.89 -20.99 -3.64
N ILE A 73 20.11 -19.89 -2.91
CA ILE A 73 20.79 -19.97 -1.61
C ILE A 73 19.86 -20.58 -0.57
N PHE A 74 18.58 -20.22 -0.56
CA PHE A 74 17.61 -20.78 0.38
C PHE A 74 17.30 -22.25 0.08
N ASP A 75 17.21 -22.62 -1.21
CA ASP A 75 17.08 -24.02 -1.63
C ASP A 75 18.22 -24.89 -1.11
N LYS A 76 19.47 -24.41 -1.23
CA LYS A 76 20.66 -25.11 -0.71
C LYS A 76 20.63 -25.28 0.82
N MET A 77 19.96 -24.37 1.52
CA MET A 77 19.78 -24.44 2.97
C MET A 77 18.58 -25.31 3.38
N GLY A 78 17.81 -25.83 2.42
CA GLY A 78 16.57 -26.56 2.70
C GLY A 78 15.47 -25.69 3.31
N LEU A 79 15.47 -24.38 3.00
CA LEU A 79 14.51 -23.42 3.51
C LEU A 79 13.50 -23.02 2.44
N THR A 80 12.22 -23.03 2.79
CA THR A 80 11.15 -22.54 1.92
C THR A 80 11.00 -21.02 2.06
N LEU A 81 10.94 -20.32 0.92
CA LEU A 81 10.63 -18.90 0.87
C LEU A 81 9.12 -18.69 0.79
N GLU A 82 8.61 -17.74 1.57
CA GLU A 82 7.21 -17.30 1.52
C GLU A 82 7.15 -15.82 1.12
N PRO A 83 6.85 -15.52 -0.16
CA PRO A 83 6.73 -14.14 -0.62
C PRO A 83 5.60 -13.40 0.08
N GLN A 84 5.86 -12.18 0.56
CA GLN A 84 4.89 -11.34 1.25
C GLN A 84 4.76 -9.97 0.57
N ILE A 85 3.55 -9.41 0.60
CA ILE A 85 3.27 -8.04 0.12
C ILE A 85 3.43 -7.08 1.29
N LEU A 86 4.41 -6.18 1.19
CA LEU A 86 4.78 -5.24 2.25
C LEU A 86 4.76 -3.79 1.73
N SER A 87 3.58 -3.28 1.40
CA SER A 87 3.41 -1.95 0.77
C SER A 87 3.76 -0.77 1.69
N GLY A 88 3.75 -0.96 3.01
CA GLY A 88 3.95 0.11 4.00
C GLY A 88 5.03 -0.14 5.06
N ALA A 89 5.66 -1.32 5.08
CA ALA A 89 6.39 -1.77 6.26
C ALA A 89 7.84 -1.25 6.37
N THR A 90 8.49 -0.89 5.26
CA THR A 90 9.92 -0.51 5.23
C THR A 90 10.24 0.53 4.16
N ASP A 91 11.50 0.97 4.10
CA ASP A 91 12.05 1.88 3.06
C ASP A 91 12.14 1.25 1.66
N ILE A 92 11.73 -0.02 1.52
CA ILE A 92 11.73 -0.77 0.26
C ILE A 92 11.02 -0.04 -0.88
N ARG A 93 9.96 0.70 -0.56
CA ARG A 93 9.20 1.47 -1.54
C ARG A 93 10.10 2.51 -2.23
N PHE A 94 10.92 3.23 -1.48
CA PHE A 94 11.81 4.25 -2.02
C PHE A 94 12.92 3.63 -2.89
N LEU A 95 13.45 2.47 -2.48
CA LEU A 95 14.47 1.76 -3.27
C LEU A 95 13.91 1.20 -4.58
N ARG A 96 12.67 0.71 -4.58
CA ARG A 96 11.99 0.23 -5.80
C ARG A 96 11.66 1.36 -6.76
N GLU A 97 11.31 2.54 -6.24
CA GLU A 97 11.06 3.74 -7.05
C GLU A 97 12.31 4.15 -7.85
N VAL A 98 13.51 3.99 -7.28
CA VAL A 98 14.79 4.21 -7.97
C VAL A 98 15.35 2.93 -8.64
N THR A 99 14.49 1.95 -8.94
CA THR A 99 14.76 0.73 -9.74
C THR A 99 15.57 -0.40 -9.08
N PHE A 100 15.84 -0.35 -7.77
CA PHE A 100 16.51 -1.47 -7.09
C PHE A 100 15.56 -2.67 -6.87
N HIS A 101 16.08 -3.87 -7.12
CA HIS A 101 15.44 -5.12 -6.70
C HIS A 101 15.70 -5.37 -5.23
N VAL A 102 14.65 -5.57 -4.45
CA VAL A 102 14.75 -5.73 -2.99
C VAL A 102 14.00 -6.97 -2.54
N PHE A 103 14.71 -7.80 -1.78
CA PHE A 103 14.23 -9.05 -1.18
C PHE A 103 14.49 -8.99 0.32
N PHE A 104 13.57 -9.50 1.14
CA PHE A 104 13.75 -9.53 2.59
C PHE A 104 13.22 -10.82 3.18
N LYS A 105 13.84 -11.21 4.29
CA LYS A 105 13.34 -12.26 5.18
C LYS A 105 12.67 -11.58 6.36
N TYR A 106 11.41 -11.89 6.60
CA TYR A 106 10.72 -11.49 7.83
C TYR A 106 10.87 -12.64 8.85
N TYR A 107 11.31 -12.32 10.07
CA TYR A 107 11.17 -13.24 11.20
C TYR A 107 9.90 -12.82 11.93
N ALA A 108 8.89 -13.69 11.90
CA ALA A 108 7.74 -13.56 12.79
C ALA A 108 8.11 -14.10 14.18
#